data_AF-A0A840QTG6-F1
#
_entry.id   AF-A0A840QTG6-F1
#
_cell.length_a   1.000
_cell.length_b   1.000
_cell.length_c   1.000
_cell.angle_alpha   90.00
_cell.angle_beta   90.00
_cell.angle_gamma   90.00
#
_symmetry.space_group_name_H-M   'P 1'
#
loop_
_entity.id
_entity.type
_entity.pdbx_description
1 polymer ?
#
loop_
_entity_poly.entity_id
_entity_poly.type
_entity_poly.pdbx_seq_one_letter_code
_entity_poly.pdbx_strand_id
1 'polypeptide(L)'
;MLSLPPSFLGHRVSLEGDKTNEYIIRYEDHQKLKTHVLLCKQESPEIFATLNHEGDFLESFYLSNKTTDLAAQSLDRYKSIIERKKQFRITQDDLKDALKPESKAKMKNEHIKKHLVDEHLQDIKNQWPSRLLTLQNMEGSYEDSLILTTLEDALQQANPTKSFQFLCNHRYDIFVPRIASMLPKHRDLFTTISQYYLKYNHTDTLEQLMYNMINIVDLTDDRELIESVLARAQHIDSTHFSDHLKNMMKTLFKRVKRETEHSPKEWLKFIVTDQKLKLAIISSLKEQKTG
;
A
#
# COMPACT_ATOMS: atom_id res chain seq x y z
N MET A 1 -3.61 19.63 -9.01
CA MET A 1 -2.77 18.41 -8.88
C MET A 1 -3.70 17.23 -8.68
N LEU A 2 -3.39 16.06 -9.24
CA LEU A 2 -4.20 14.85 -9.01
C LEU A 2 -3.86 14.30 -7.62
N SER A 3 -4.87 14.11 -6.76
CA SER A 3 -4.70 13.38 -5.50
C SER A 3 -4.72 11.87 -5.73
N LEU A 4 -4.07 11.12 -4.85
CA LEU A 4 -4.20 9.67 -4.85
C LEU A 4 -5.68 9.29 -4.64
N PRO A 5 -6.21 8.29 -5.37
CA PRO A 5 -7.57 7.81 -5.15
C PRO A 5 -7.77 7.44 -3.68
N PRO A 6 -8.85 7.85 -3.01
CA PRO A 6 -9.08 7.49 -1.61
C PRO A 6 -9.60 6.04 -1.47
N SER A 7 -9.48 5.50 -0.26
CA SER A 7 -10.25 4.35 0.22
C SER A 7 -11.24 4.88 1.25
N PHE A 8 -12.49 4.49 1.09
CA PHE A 8 -13.56 4.88 2.01
C PHE A 8 -13.85 3.77 3.02
N LEU A 9 -13.16 2.65 2.94
CA LEU A 9 -13.36 1.51 3.83
C LEU A 9 -13.15 1.89 5.30
N GLY A 10 -14.16 1.61 6.13
CA GLY A 10 -14.18 1.94 7.56
C GLY A 10 -14.66 3.36 7.90
N HIS A 11 -14.95 4.21 6.91
CA HIS A 11 -15.51 5.54 7.18
C HIS A 11 -16.93 5.45 7.71
N ARG A 12 -17.23 6.31 8.69
CA ARG A 12 -18.58 6.47 9.25
C ARG A 12 -19.34 7.53 8.48
N VAL A 13 -20.60 7.24 8.18
CA VAL A 13 -21.52 8.11 7.46
C VAL A 13 -22.77 8.29 8.32
N SER A 14 -23.15 9.53 8.61
CA SER A 14 -24.38 9.87 9.33
C SER A 14 -25.37 10.54 8.39
N LEU A 15 -26.65 10.16 8.46
CA LEU A 15 -27.70 10.85 7.72
C LEU A 15 -28.08 12.13 8.46
N GLU A 16 -28.11 13.26 7.75
CA GLU A 16 -28.65 14.55 8.22
C GLU A 16 -28.03 15.09 9.54
N GLY A 17 -26.79 14.71 9.84
CA GLY A 17 -26.10 15.12 11.07
C GLY A 17 -26.62 14.47 12.35
N ASP A 18 -27.58 13.54 12.25
CA ASP A 18 -28.08 12.76 13.37
C ASP A 18 -27.14 11.57 13.64
N LYS A 19 -26.40 11.66 14.75
CA LYS A 19 -25.48 10.61 15.21
C LYS A 19 -26.16 9.30 15.59
N THR A 20 -27.50 9.26 15.67
CA THR A 20 -28.22 8.03 16.02
C THR A 20 -28.30 7.03 14.86
N ASN A 21 -28.15 7.50 13.61
CA ASN A 21 -28.18 6.66 12.41
C ASN A 21 -26.83 6.69 11.69
N GLU A 22 -25.82 6.12 12.34
CA GLU A 22 -24.48 5.90 11.78
C GLU A 22 -24.40 4.61 10.96
N TYR A 23 -23.78 4.73 9.79
CA TYR A 23 -23.45 3.66 8.87
C TYR A 23 -21.94 3.59 8.68
N ILE A 24 -21.43 2.41 8.33
CA ILE A 24 -20.01 2.19 8.06
C ILE A 24 -19.85 1.62 6.65
N ILE A 25 -18.91 2.16 5.87
CA ILE A 25 -18.54 1.58 4.58
C ILE A 25 -17.72 0.31 4.83
N ARG A 26 -18.29 -0.86 4.51
CA ARG A 26 -17.65 -2.19 4.69
C ARG A 26 -17.32 -2.90 3.38
N TYR A 27 -17.75 -2.32 2.28
CA TYR A 27 -17.47 -2.79 0.93
C TYR A 27 -17.23 -1.57 0.05
N GLU A 28 -16.21 -1.66 -0.78
CA GLU A 28 -15.94 -0.71 -1.83
C GLU A 28 -15.45 -1.43 -3.09
N ASP A 29 -15.80 -0.90 -4.26
CA ASP A 29 -15.31 -1.36 -5.56
C ASP A 29 -15.02 -0.14 -6.43
N HIS A 30 -13.75 0.07 -6.75
CA HIS A 30 -13.29 1.23 -7.51
C HIS A 30 -13.51 1.02 -9.01
N GLN A 31 -14.32 1.88 -9.62
CA GLN A 31 -14.58 1.92 -11.05
C GLN A 31 -14.20 3.27 -11.66
N LYS A 32 -12.98 3.37 -12.19
CA LYS A 32 -12.44 4.58 -12.83
C LYS A 32 -12.53 5.81 -11.92
N LEU A 33 -13.54 6.67 -12.11
CA LEU A 33 -13.75 7.93 -11.38
C LEU A 33 -14.85 7.82 -10.30
N LYS A 34 -15.43 6.63 -10.12
CA LYS A 34 -16.51 6.36 -9.18
C LYS A 34 -16.14 5.19 -8.29
N THR A 35 -16.62 5.21 -7.05
CA THR A 35 -16.47 4.10 -6.11
C THR A 35 -17.85 3.64 -5.70
N HIS A 36 -18.16 2.36 -5.92
CA HIS A 36 -19.41 1.78 -5.45
C HIS A 36 -19.19 1.25 -4.04
N VAL A 37 -20.06 1.61 -3.11
CA VAL A 37 -19.92 1.27 -1.70
C VAL A 37 -21.20 0.66 -1.14
N LEU A 38 -21.04 -0.23 -0.16
CA LEU A 38 -22.14 -0.65 0.71
C LEU A 38 -21.93 -0.07 2.10
N LEU A 39 -22.92 0.69 2.53
CA LEU A 39 -23.03 1.25 3.85
C LEU A 39 -23.81 0.25 4.72
N CYS A 40 -23.16 -0.21 5.76
CA CYS A 40 -23.69 -1.21 6.67
C CYS A 40 -24.10 -0.57 7.99
N LYS A 41 -25.26 -0.99 8.51
CA LYS A 41 -25.61 -0.82 9.91
C LYS A 41 -25.15 -2.08 10.64
N GLN A 42 -24.19 -1.93 11.55
CA GLN A 42 -23.42 -3.06 12.08
C GLN A 42 -22.77 -3.86 10.93
N GLU A 43 -23.17 -5.12 10.70
CA GLU A 43 -22.65 -6.00 9.64
C GLU A 43 -23.61 -6.13 8.44
N SER A 44 -24.83 -5.59 8.54
CA SER A 44 -25.87 -5.73 7.52
C SER A 44 -25.81 -4.58 6.52
N PRO A 45 -25.69 -4.84 5.19
CA PRO A 45 -25.73 -3.80 4.19
C PRO A 45 -27.15 -3.23 4.08
N GLU A 46 -27.29 -1.91 4.20
CA GLU A 46 -28.59 -1.22 4.14
C GLU A 46 -28.69 -0.25 2.97
N ILE A 47 -27.59 0.45 2.65
CA ILE A 47 -27.57 1.47 1.61
C ILE A 47 -26.49 1.13 0.59
N PHE A 48 -26.86 1.16 -0.69
CA PHE A 48 -25.90 1.23 -1.78
C PHE A 48 -25.66 2.69 -2.12
N ALA A 49 -24.39 3.05 -2.35
CA ALA A 49 -24.04 4.36 -2.86
C ALA A 49 -22.94 4.30 -3.90
N THR A 50 -22.91 5.34 -4.73
CA THR A 50 -21.80 5.63 -5.63
C THR A 50 -21.19 6.95 -5.22
N LEU A 51 -19.90 6.93 -4.93
CA LEU A 51 -19.12 8.09 -4.51
C LEU A 51 -18.25 8.58 -5.67
N ASN A 52 -17.97 9.88 -5.70
CA ASN A 52 -16.88 10.42 -6.52
C ASN A 52 -15.51 10.21 -5.83
N HIS A 53 -14.45 10.68 -6.46
CA HIS A 53 -13.08 10.61 -5.92
C HIS A 53 -12.82 11.51 -4.69
N GLU A 54 -13.71 12.45 -4.38
CA GLU A 54 -13.63 13.33 -3.22
C GLU A 54 -14.42 12.77 -2.02
N GLY A 55 -15.26 11.76 -2.25
CA GLY A 55 -16.12 11.14 -1.24
C GLY A 55 -17.56 11.63 -1.26
N ASP A 56 -17.94 12.50 -2.20
CA ASP A 56 -19.31 12.96 -2.32
C ASP A 56 -20.21 11.88 -2.92
N PHE A 57 -21.42 11.79 -2.36
CA PHE A 57 -22.47 10.92 -2.87
C PHE A 57 -22.98 11.41 -4.22
N LEU A 58 -22.77 10.61 -5.26
CA LEU A 58 -23.35 10.82 -6.60
C LEU A 58 -24.76 10.23 -6.69
N GLU A 59 -24.96 9.06 -6.09
CA GLU A 59 -26.25 8.39 -5.96
C GLU A 59 -26.22 7.56 -4.66
N SER A 60 -27.30 7.56 -3.90
CA SER A 60 -27.49 6.65 -2.78
C SER A 60 -28.96 6.25 -2.66
N PHE A 61 -29.20 5.00 -2.26
CA PHE A 61 -30.55 4.51 -1.97
C PHE A 61 -30.52 3.32 -1.02
N TYR A 62 -31.59 3.16 -0.25
CA TYR A 62 -31.81 1.97 0.56
C TYR A 62 -32.04 0.75 -0.33
N LEU A 63 -31.33 -0.34 -0.01
CA LEU A 63 -31.45 -1.64 -0.67
C LEU A 63 -32.85 -2.26 -0.53
N SER A 64 -33.63 -1.83 0.46
CA SER A 64 -35.04 -2.22 0.62
C SER A 64 -35.97 -1.58 -0.41
N ASN A 65 -35.60 -0.41 -0.94
CA ASN A 65 -36.48 0.42 -1.76
C ASN A 65 -36.20 0.27 -3.25
N LYS A 66 -34.94 0.01 -3.63
CA LYS A 66 -34.48 -0.08 -5.01
C LYS A 66 -33.32 -1.07 -5.11
N THR A 67 -33.31 -1.84 -6.20
CA THR A 67 -32.19 -2.71 -6.56
C THR A 67 -31.83 -2.48 -8.02
N THR A 68 -30.65 -1.92 -8.26
CA THR A 68 -30.05 -1.85 -9.60
C THR A 68 -29.15 -3.06 -9.83
N ASP A 69 -28.80 -3.35 -11.09
CA ASP A 69 -27.87 -4.45 -11.41
C ASP A 69 -26.53 -4.30 -10.68
N LEU A 70 -26.02 -3.06 -10.59
CA LEU A 70 -24.78 -2.77 -9.86
C LEU A 70 -24.93 -3.04 -8.37
N ALA A 71 -26.03 -2.59 -7.75
CA ALA A 71 -26.27 -2.84 -6.33
C ALA A 71 -26.43 -4.35 -6.04
N ALA A 72 -27.11 -5.09 -6.91
CA ALA A 72 -27.23 -6.54 -6.81
C ALA A 72 -25.86 -7.24 -6.90
N GLN A 73 -25.04 -6.87 -7.88
CA GLN A 73 -23.68 -7.40 -8.05
C GLN A 73 -22.78 -7.10 -6.84
N SER A 74 -22.79 -5.87 -6.34
CA SER A 74 -22.04 -5.49 -5.14
C SER A 74 -22.51 -6.29 -3.92
N LEU A 75 -23.82 -6.47 -3.74
CA LEU A 75 -24.38 -7.24 -2.64
C LEU A 75 -24.00 -8.71 -2.71
N ASP A 76 -24.06 -9.33 -3.88
CA ASP A 76 -23.70 -10.75 -4.08
C ASP A 76 -22.19 -10.97 -3.86
N ARG A 77 -21.36 -10.04 -4.33
CA ARG A 77 -19.91 -10.06 -4.07
C ARG A 77 -19.62 -9.90 -2.59
N TYR A 78 -20.28 -8.95 -1.91
CA TYR A 78 -20.14 -8.77 -0.46
C TYR A 78 -20.55 -10.02 0.32
N LYS A 79 -21.71 -10.61 0.01
CA LYS A 79 -22.17 -11.88 0.62
C LYS A 79 -21.14 -12.99 0.43
N SER A 80 -20.61 -13.16 -0.77
CA SER A 80 -19.59 -14.17 -1.07
C SER A 80 -18.32 -13.99 -0.24
N ILE A 81 -17.88 -12.73 -0.05
CA ILE A 81 -16.73 -12.39 0.79
C ILE A 81 -17.02 -12.74 2.25
N ILE A 82 -18.19 -12.35 2.77
CA ILE A 82 -18.59 -12.62 4.16
C ILE A 82 -18.68 -14.13 4.42
N GLU A 83 -19.30 -14.90 3.52
CA GLU A 83 -19.37 -16.36 3.65
C GLU A 83 -17.98 -17.01 3.65
N ARG A 84 -17.05 -16.51 2.82
CA ARG A 84 -15.66 -16.99 2.87
C ARG A 84 -15.00 -16.64 4.21
N LYS A 85 -15.22 -15.42 4.73
CA LYS A 85 -14.62 -14.96 5.98
C LYS A 85 -15.10 -15.76 7.20
N LYS A 86 -16.32 -16.30 7.18
CA LYS A 86 -16.84 -17.22 8.21
C LYS A 86 -16.01 -18.51 8.35
N GLN A 87 -15.21 -18.86 7.35
CA GLN A 87 -14.35 -20.05 7.40
C GLN A 87 -13.14 -19.85 8.32
N PHE A 88 -12.76 -18.59 8.61
CA PHE A 88 -11.72 -18.28 9.58
C PHE A 88 -12.28 -18.37 10.99
N ARG A 89 -11.62 -19.15 11.86
CA ARG A 89 -11.99 -19.30 13.28
C ARG A 89 -11.49 -18.10 14.09
N ILE A 90 -12.03 -16.92 13.80
CA ILE A 90 -11.71 -15.66 14.48
C ILE A 90 -13.01 -15.06 15.03
N THR A 91 -13.08 -14.88 16.35
CA THR A 91 -14.23 -14.28 17.02
C THR A 91 -14.15 -12.75 17.04
N GLN A 92 -15.24 -12.07 17.40
CA GLN A 92 -15.22 -10.62 17.58
C GLN A 92 -14.30 -10.17 18.71
N ASP A 93 -14.17 -10.97 19.76
CA ASP A 93 -13.22 -10.70 20.86
C ASP A 93 -11.77 -10.83 20.39
N ASP A 94 -11.47 -11.82 19.54
CA ASP A 94 -10.14 -11.97 18.94
C ASP A 94 -9.79 -10.76 18.08
N LEU A 95 -10.74 -10.27 17.27
CA LEU A 95 -10.56 -9.09 16.42
C LEU A 95 -10.30 -7.83 17.23
N LYS A 96 -11.06 -7.59 18.30
CA LYS A 96 -10.85 -6.45 19.21
C LYS A 96 -9.50 -6.52 19.91
N ASP A 97 -9.05 -7.72 20.26
CA ASP A 97 -7.74 -7.91 20.87
C ASP A 97 -6.60 -7.70 19.86
N ALA A 98 -6.82 -8.08 18.59
CA ALA A 98 -5.87 -7.91 17.49
C ALA A 98 -5.62 -6.44 17.07
N LEU A 99 -6.46 -5.49 17.52
CA LEU A 99 -6.21 -4.05 17.38
C LEU A 99 -5.09 -3.54 18.28
N LYS A 100 -4.56 -4.39 19.17
CA LYS A 100 -3.46 -4.05 20.07
C LYS A 100 -2.14 -4.65 19.58
N PRO A 101 -1.00 -4.12 20.03
CA PRO A 101 0.29 -4.74 19.81
C PRO A 101 0.39 -6.07 20.54
N GLU A 102 1.28 -6.95 20.09
CA GLU A 102 1.50 -8.26 20.71
C GLU A 102 1.76 -8.18 22.23
N SER A 103 2.51 -7.17 22.67
CA SER A 103 2.83 -6.96 24.09
C SER A 103 1.62 -6.62 24.96
N LYS A 104 0.50 -6.20 24.37
CA LYS A 104 -0.74 -5.80 25.06
C LYS A 104 -1.95 -6.69 24.72
N ALA A 105 -1.83 -7.50 23.68
CA ALA A 105 -2.87 -8.43 23.27
C ALA A 105 -2.91 -9.61 24.26
N LYS A 106 -4.12 -10.04 24.62
CA LYS A 106 -4.32 -11.23 25.45
C LYS A 106 -4.05 -12.52 24.67
N MET A 107 -4.26 -12.51 23.35
CA MET A 107 -4.03 -13.63 22.43
C MET A 107 -4.60 -14.95 22.94
N LYS A 108 -5.85 -14.94 23.45
CA LYS A 108 -6.52 -16.15 23.97
C LYS A 108 -6.60 -17.27 22.93
N ASN A 109 -6.70 -16.91 21.66
CA ASN A 109 -6.60 -17.83 20.54
C ASN A 109 -5.13 -17.98 20.14
N GLU A 110 -4.52 -19.12 20.47
CA GLU A 110 -3.10 -19.42 20.20
C GLU A 110 -2.73 -19.34 18.70
N HIS A 111 -3.72 -19.50 17.82
CA HIS A 111 -3.55 -19.46 16.37
C HIS A 111 -3.94 -18.12 15.73
N ILE A 112 -4.22 -17.08 16.54
CA ILE A 112 -4.76 -15.81 16.04
C ILE A 112 -3.88 -15.19 14.95
N LYS A 113 -2.56 -15.14 15.13
CA LYS A 113 -1.63 -14.60 14.13
C LYS A 113 -1.74 -15.33 12.80
N LYS A 114 -1.75 -16.66 12.81
CA LYS A 114 -1.91 -17.47 11.60
C LYS A 114 -3.22 -17.16 10.90
N HIS A 115 -4.33 -17.12 11.65
CA HIS A 115 -5.64 -16.83 11.04
C HIS A 115 -5.70 -15.42 10.44
N LEU A 116 -5.09 -14.41 11.07
CA LEU A 116 -5.01 -13.05 10.54
C LEU A 116 -4.17 -12.99 9.26
N VAL A 117 -3.01 -13.67 9.24
CA VAL A 117 -2.17 -13.80 8.03
C VAL A 117 -2.94 -14.50 6.91
N ASP A 118 -3.60 -15.62 7.20
CA ASP A 118 -4.37 -16.38 6.22
C ASP A 118 -5.52 -15.55 5.63
N GLU A 119 -6.19 -14.73 6.45
CA GLU A 119 -7.24 -13.80 6.00
C GLU A 119 -6.66 -12.70 5.11
N HIS A 120 -5.57 -12.03 5.51
CA HIS A 120 -4.86 -11.05 4.67
C HIS A 120 -4.42 -11.64 3.34
N LEU A 121 -3.89 -12.87 3.34
CA LEU A 121 -3.48 -13.57 2.10
C LEU A 121 -4.66 -13.82 1.17
N GLN A 122 -5.84 -14.18 1.69
CA GLN A 122 -7.04 -14.30 0.85
C GLN A 122 -7.48 -12.95 0.31
N ASP A 123 -7.47 -11.89 1.13
CA ASP A 123 -7.86 -10.55 0.72
C ASP A 123 -6.91 -10.02 -0.38
N ILE A 124 -5.59 -10.17 -0.22
CA ILE A 124 -4.59 -9.82 -1.24
C ILE A 124 -4.78 -10.67 -2.51
N LYS A 125 -4.96 -11.99 -2.38
CA LYS A 125 -5.10 -12.89 -3.52
C LYS A 125 -6.29 -12.52 -4.40
N ASN A 126 -7.41 -12.14 -3.79
CA ASN A 126 -8.68 -11.90 -4.46
C ASN A 126 -9.01 -10.41 -4.64
N GLN A 127 -8.15 -9.51 -4.17
CA GLN A 127 -8.37 -8.05 -4.18
C GLN A 127 -9.71 -7.69 -3.51
N TRP A 128 -9.95 -8.26 -2.32
CA TRP A 128 -11.17 -8.02 -1.56
C TRP A 128 -11.02 -6.84 -0.60
N PRO A 129 -12.11 -6.09 -0.34
CA PRO A 129 -12.18 -5.19 0.80
C PRO A 129 -11.89 -5.94 2.10
N SER A 130 -10.82 -5.55 2.79
CA SER A 130 -10.35 -6.26 3.98
C SER A 130 -11.11 -5.86 5.22
N ARG A 131 -11.71 -6.83 5.93
CA ARG A 131 -12.41 -6.52 7.19
C ARG A 131 -11.42 -6.12 8.28
N LEU A 132 -10.21 -6.70 8.24
CA LEU A 132 -9.16 -6.42 9.22
C LEU A 132 -8.72 -4.96 9.11
N LEU A 133 -8.52 -4.48 7.88
CA LEU A 133 -8.19 -3.08 7.62
C LEU A 133 -9.37 -2.15 7.87
N THR A 134 -10.60 -2.57 7.56
CA THR A 134 -11.82 -1.84 7.94
C THR A 134 -11.86 -1.60 9.45
N LEU A 135 -11.64 -2.66 10.23
CA LEU A 135 -11.65 -2.59 11.69
C LEU A 135 -10.50 -1.73 12.23
N GLN A 136 -9.30 -1.87 11.67
CA GLN A 136 -8.15 -1.03 12.03
C GLN A 136 -8.43 0.45 11.75
N ASN A 137 -9.05 0.79 10.62
CA ASN A 137 -9.42 2.18 10.31
C ASN A 137 -10.49 2.74 11.26
N MET A 138 -11.44 1.90 11.68
CA MET A 138 -12.56 2.32 12.53
C MET A 138 -12.21 2.45 14.01
N GLU A 139 -11.39 1.53 14.52
CA GLU A 139 -11.20 1.30 15.96
C GLU A 139 -9.71 1.16 16.35
N GLY A 140 -8.80 1.10 15.37
CA GLY A 140 -7.37 0.97 15.63
C GLY A 140 -6.79 2.22 16.29
N SER A 141 -5.97 2.01 17.32
CA SER A 141 -5.23 3.08 18.00
C SER A 141 -3.72 2.85 18.03
N TYR A 142 -3.27 1.74 17.44
CA TYR A 142 -1.88 1.29 17.45
C TYR A 142 -1.42 1.06 16.02
N GLU A 143 -0.29 1.67 15.64
CA GLU A 143 0.36 1.50 14.34
C GLU A 143 1.09 0.13 14.23
N ASP A 144 1.36 -0.50 15.37
CA ASP A 144 1.99 -1.80 15.55
C ASP A 144 1.00 -2.88 16.03
N SER A 145 -0.29 -2.73 15.71
CA SER A 145 -1.31 -3.72 16.06
C SER A 145 -0.99 -5.11 15.46
N LEU A 146 -1.55 -6.18 16.04
CA LEU A 146 -1.43 -7.52 15.47
C LEU A 146 -1.99 -7.58 14.05
N ILE A 147 -3.07 -6.83 13.75
CA ILE A 147 -3.61 -6.72 12.39
C ILE A 147 -2.56 -6.18 11.40
N LEU A 148 -1.85 -5.11 11.76
CA LEU A 148 -0.87 -4.47 10.89
C LEU A 148 0.44 -5.27 10.82
N THR A 149 0.88 -5.83 11.94
CA THR A 149 2.04 -6.73 11.97
C THR A 149 1.81 -7.96 11.09
N THR A 150 0.63 -8.60 11.17
CA THR A 150 0.31 -9.75 10.32
C THR A 150 0.05 -9.40 8.86
N LEU A 151 -0.29 -8.13 8.56
CA LEU A 151 -0.28 -7.64 7.17
C LEU A 151 1.15 -7.65 6.62
N GLU A 152 2.17 -7.20 7.38
CA GLU A 152 3.57 -7.29 6.94
C GLU A 152 3.97 -8.72 6.59
N ASP A 153 3.64 -9.67 7.47
CA ASP A 153 3.92 -11.10 7.26
C ASP A 153 3.21 -11.65 6.00
N ALA A 154 1.97 -11.24 5.76
CA ALA A 154 1.21 -11.64 4.57
C ALA A 154 1.79 -11.04 3.28
N LEU A 155 2.23 -9.78 3.31
CA LEU A 155 2.84 -9.11 2.16
C LEU A 155 4.14 -9.79 1.70
N GLN A 156 4.93 -10.33 2.63
CA GLN A 156 6.16 -11.07 2.32
C GLN A 156 5.89 -12.42 1.62
N GLN A 157 4.71 -13.00 1.84
CA GLN A 157 4.32 -14.31 1.28
C GLN A 157 3.48 -14.19 0.01
N ALA A 158 2.76 -13.08 -0.15
CA ALA A 158 1.86 -12.86 -1.27
C ALA A 158 2.59 -12.55 -2.58
N ASN A 159 1.86 -12.60 -3.70
CA ASN A 159 2.38 -12.12 -4.97
C ASN A 159 2.55 -10.59 -4.93
N PRO A 160 3.73 -10.03 -5.23
CA PRO A 160 4.02 -8.62 -4.98
C PRO A 160 3.20 -7.66 -5.85
N THR A 161 2.82 -8.06 -7.07
CA THR A 161 1.92 -7.26 -7.92
C THR A 161 0.54 -7.13 -7.29
N LYS A 162 -0.01 -8.25 -6.81
CA LYS A 162 -1.29 -8.25 -6.07
C LYS A 162 -1.19 -7.51 -4.74
N SER A 163 -0.07 -7.65 -4.03
CA SER A 163 0.21 -6.90 -2.81
C SER A 163 0.18 -5.39 -3.06
N PHE A 164 0.89 -4.91 -4.09
CA PHE A 164 0.89 -3.50 -4.44
C PHE A 164 -0.52 -2.99 -4.77
N GLN A 165 -1.26 -3.69 -5.62
CA GLN A 165 -2.64 -3.32 -5.97
C GLN A 165 -3.55 -3.30 -4.73
N PHE A 166 -3.42 -4.30 -3.85
CA PHE A 166 -4.18 -4.38 -2.62
C PHE A 166 -3.89 -3.18 -1.70
N LEU A 167 -2.61 -2.82 -1.53
CA LEU A 167 -2.21 -1.66 -0.73
C LEU A 167 -2.74 -0.34 -1.32
N CYS A 168 -2.71 -0.18 -2.64
CA CYS A 168 -3.29 0.98 -3.31
C CYS A 168 -4.80 1.09 -3.08
N ASN A 169 -5.53 -0.03 -3.24
CA ASN A 169 -6.99 -0.06 -3.06
C ASN A 169 -7.40 0.30 -1.62
N HIS A 170 -6.59 -0.08 -0.62
CA HIS A 170 -6.90 0.18 0.79
C HIS A 170 -6.20 1.41 1.37
N ARG A 171 -5.37 2.11 0.58
CA ARG A 171 -4.59 3.28 1.02
C ARG A 171 -3.65 3.01 2.21
N TYR A 172 -3.03 1.84 2.19
CA TYR A 172 -1.97 1.46 3.12
C TYR A 172 -0.59 1.69 2.49
N ASP A 173 -0.36 2.90 1.96
CA ASP A 173 0.86 3.25 1.22
C ASP A 173 2.14 3.09 2.07
N ILE A 174 2.03 3.23 3.40
CA ILE A 174 3.15 3.02 4.34
C ILE A 174 3.74 1.60 4.27
N PHE A 175 2.98 0.62 3.78
CA PHE A 175 3.45 -0.75 3.58
C PHE A 175 4.08 -0.99 2.21
N VAL A 176 3.96 -0.07 1.25
CA VAL A 176 4.58 -0.24 -0.07
C VAL A 176 6.10 -0.36 0.02
N PRO A 177 6.83 0.40 0.84
CA PRO A 177 8.26 0.18 1.02
C PRO A 177 8.64 -1.22 1.53
N ARG A 178 7.70 -1.98 2.14
CA ARG A 178 7.94 -3.34 2.63
C ARG A 178 8.03 -4.37 1.50
N ILE A 179 7.44 -4.12 0.34
CA ILE A 179 7.55 -5.02 -0.82
C ILE A 179 8.87 -4.86 -1.59
N ALA A 180 9.75 -3.92 -1.18
CA ALA A 180 11.05 -3.69 -1.80
C ALA A 180 11.89 -4.98 -1.94
N SER A 181 11.88 -5.84 -0.92
CA SER A 181 12.59 -7.12 -0.88
C SER A 181 12.25 -8.07 -2.02
N MET A 182 11.07 -7.91 -2.62
CA MET A 182 10.56 -8.77 -3.67
C MET A 182 10.86 -8.21 -5.07
N LEU A 183 11.16 -6.91 -5.19
CA LEU A 183 11.31 -6.22 -6.48
C LEU A 183 12.50 -6.68 -7.34
N PRO A 184 13.65 -7.14 -6.80
CA PRO A 184 14.72 -7.71 -7.62
C PRO A 184 14.24 -8.84 -8.55
N LYS A 185 13.30 -9.66 -8.07
CA LYS A 185 12.69 -10.77 -8.82
C LYS A 185 11.50 -10.34 -9.69
N HIS A 186 11.03 -9.10 -9.55
CA HIS A 186 9.83 -8.55 -10.19
C HIS A 186 10.09 -7.13 -10.72
N ARG A 187 11.11 -6.99 -11.58
CA ARG A 187 11.65 -5.69 -12.01
C ARG A 187 10.59 -4.74 -12.60
N ASP A 188 9.64 -5.25 -13.38
CA ASP A 188 8.56 -4.46 -13.99
C ASP A 188 7.63 -3.80 -12.95
N LEU A 189 7.53 -4.40 -11.76
CA LEU A 189 6.70 -3.86 -10.70
C LEU A 189 7.26 -2.54 -10.17
N PHE A 190 8.59 -2.37 -10.11
CA PHE A 190 9.20 -1.08 -9.72
C PHE A 190 8.76 0.05 -10.64
N THR A 191 8.76 -0.19 -11.95
CA THR A 191 8.29 0.77 -12.95
C THR A 191 6.82 1.13 -12.72
N THR A 192 5.98 0.12 -12.47
CA THR A 192 4.55 0.29 -12.20
C THR A 192 4.32 1.15 -10.95
N ILE A 193 5.00 0.84 -9.85
CA ILE A 193 4.89 1.60 -8.59
C ILE A 193 5.37 3.04 -8.79
N SER A 194 6.51 3.22 -9.45
CA SER A 194 7.09 4.53 -9.71
C SER A 194 6.14 5.40 -10.53
N GLN A 195 5.61 4.88 -11.63
CA GLN A 195 4.65 5.59 -12.48
C GLN A 195 3.38 5.96 -11.73
N TYR A 196 2.88 5.05 -10.88
CA TYR A 196 1.71 5.31 -10.06
C TYR A 196 1.92 6.51 -9.14
N TYR A 197 2.94 6.49 -8.28
CA TYR A 197 3.16 7.57 -7.31
C TYR A 197 3.58 8.90 -7.95
N LEU A 198 4.40 8.87 -9.01
CA LEU A 198 4.79 10.08 -9.74
C LEU A 198 3.59 10.75 -10.43
N LYS A 199 2.63 9.98 -10.95
CA LYS A 199 1.40 10.52 -11.55
C LYS A 199 0.61 11.40 -10.56
N TYR A 200 0.67 11.08 -9.27
CA TYR A 200 -0.03 11.80 -8.20
C TYR A 200 0.89 12.71 -7.37
N ASN A 201 2.13 12.91 -7.82
CA ASN A 201 3.11 13.76 -7.13
C ASN A 201 3.33 13.38 -5.65
N HIS A 202 3.27 12.09 -5.33
CA HIS A 202 3.35 11.58 -3.96
C HIS A 202 4.65 10.80 -3.78
N THR A 203 5.77 11.52 -3.68
CA THR A 203 7.12 10.95 -3.79
C THR A 203 7.62 10.28 -2.53
N ASP A 204 7.18 10.68 -1.34
CA ASP A 204 7.64 10.13 -0.05
C ASP A 204 7.63 8.59 0.00
N THR A 205 6.52 7.98 -0.41
CA THR A 205 6.38 6.51 -0.46
C THR A 205 7.37 5.88 -1.44
N LEU A 206 7.55 6.51 -2.60
CA LEU A 206 8.47 6.04 -3.63
C LEU A 206 9.93 6.20 -3.19
N GLU A 207 10.26 7.28 -2.50
CA GLU A 207 11.59 7.53 -1.93
C GLU A 207 11.96 6.47 -0.89
N GLN A 208 11.05 6.16 0.03
CA GLN A 208 11.25 5.09 1.01
C GLN A 208 11.39 3.72 0.35
N LEU A 209 10.58 3.43 -0.67
CA LEU A 209 10.70 2.20 -1.44
C LEU A 209 12.09 2.09 -2.10
N MET A 210 12.51 3.13 -2.83
CA MET A 210 13.82 3.16 -3.49
C MET A 210 14.96 3.06 -2.48
N TYR A 211 14.85 3.74 -1.33
CA TYR A 211 15.84 3.63 -0.26
C TYR A 211 15.94 2.21 0.28
N ASN A 212 14.80 1.54 0.52
CA ASN A 212 14.80 0.14 0.93
C ASN A 212 15.43 -0.75 -0.15
N MET A 213 15.10 -0.54 -1.43
CA MET A 213 15.66 -1.30 -2.54
C MET A 213 17.19 -1.19 -2.62
N ILE A 214 17.76 0.02 -2.57
CA ILE A 214 19.22 0.18 -2.69
C ILE A 214 20.00 -0.45 -1.52
N ASN A 215 19.34 -0.80 -0.42
CA ASN A 215 19.95 -1.50 0.71
C ASN A 215 20.01 -3.01 0.53
N ILE A 216 19.22 -3.58 -0.40
CA ILE A 216 19.05 -5.03 -0.56
C ILE A 216 19.44 -5.56 -1.94
N VAL A 217 19.44 -4.72 -2.97
CA VAL A 217 19.75 -5.12 -4.36
C VAL A 217 21.15 -5.70 -4.46
N ASP A 218 21.33 -6.67 -5.35
CA ASP A 218 22.64 -7.20 -5.67
C ASP A 218 23.42 -6.18 -6.52
N LEU A 219 24.60 -5.79 -6.06
CA LEU A 219 25.39 -4.74 -6.70
C LEU A 219 25.95 -5.14 -8.08
N THR A 220 25.90 -6.42 -8.44
CA THR A 220 26.46 -6.98 -9.68
C THR A 220 25.37 -7.45 -10.63
N ASP A 221 24.34 -8.11 -10.11
CA ASP A 221 23.32 -8.79 -10.92
C ASP A 221 22.08 -7.92 -11.20
N ASP A 222 21.81 -6.91 -10.37
CA ASP A 222 20.63 -6.05 -10.47
C ASP A 222 20.91 -4.70 -11.15
N ARG A 223 21.83 -4.66 -12.12
CA ARG A 223 22.31 -3.41 -12.74
C ARG A 223 21.20 -2.54 -13.31
N GLU A 224 20.33 -3.13 -14.12
CA GLU A 224 19.20 -2.44 -14.76
C GLU A 224 18.24 -1.85 -13.72
N LEU A 225 18.02 -2.57 -12.63
CA LEU A 225 17.15 -2.12 -11.55
C LEU A 225 17.79 -0.95 -10.79
N ILE A 226 19.10 -1.05 -10.49
CA ILE A 226 19.85 0.04 -9.86
C ILE A 226 19.85 1.28 -10.75
N GLU A 227 20.13 1.14 -12.04
CA GLU A 227 20.09 2.24 -13.00
C GLU A 227 18.68 2.87 -13.06
N SER A 228 17.63 2.06 -13.10
CA SER A 228 16.24 2.53 -13.07
C SER A 228 15.90 3.31 -11.80
N VAL A 229 16.33 2.82 -10.63
CA VAL A 229 16.15 3.49 -9.34
C VAL A 229 16.88 4.85 -9.32
N LEU A 230 18.12 4.89 -9.79
CA LEU A 230 18.91 6.13 -9.86
C LEU A 230 18.30 7.14 -10.85
N ALA A 231 17.82 6.68 -12.00
CA ALA A 231 17.11 7.53 -12.96
C ALA A 231 15.84 8.14 -12.35
N ARG A 232 15.09 7.37 -11.55
CA ARG A 232 13.91 7.87 -10.85
C ARG A 232 14.27 8.86 -9.75
N ALA A 233 15.32 8.60 -8.97
CA ALA A 233 15.81 9.55 -7.99
C ALA A 233 16.23 10.88 -8.63
N GLN A 234 16.94 10.84 -9.77
CA GLN A 234 17.28 12.04 -10.53
C GLN A 234 16.03 12.82 -10.98
N HIS A 235 15.01 12.12 -11.46
CA HIS A 235 13.78 12.76 -11.90
C HIS A 235 13.07 13.49 -10.74
N ILE A 236 12.99 12.85 -9.57
CA ILE A 236 12.42 13.47 -8.36
C ILE A 236 13.25 14.69 -7.97
N ASP A 237 14.58 14.58 -7.89
CA ASP A 237 15.47 15.69 -7.54
C ASP A 237 15.30 16.89 -8.49
N SER A 238 15.18 16.64 -9.80
CA SER A 238 14.97 17.70 -10.78
C SER A 238 13.60 18.38 -10.69
N THR A 239 12.60 17.69 -10.13
CA THR A 239 11.22 18.18 -10.04
C THR A 239 10.95 18.87 -8.70
N HIS A 240 11.54 18.34 -7.63
CA HIS A 240 11.28 18.74 -6.23
C HIS A 240 12.46 19.46 -5.57
N PHE A 241 13.58 19.65 -6.27
CA PHE A 241 14.81 20.26 -5.73
C PHE A 241 15.33 19.54 -4.48
N SER A 242 15.32 18.21 -4.51
CA SER A 242 15.74 17.33 -3.42
C SER A 242 17.14 16.72 -3.65
N ASP A 243 17.63 15.98 -2.66
CA ASP A 243 18.97 15.35 -2.62
C ASP A 243 18.92 13.81 -2.65
N HIS A 244 17.85 13.19 -3.16
CA HIS A 244 17.65 11.74 -3.10
C HIS A 244 18.70 10.98 -3.88
N LEU A 245 19.02 11.39 -5.11
CA LEU A 245 20.06 10.77 -5.94
C LEU A 245 21.39 10.75 -5.19
N LYS A 246 21.78 11.89 -4.61
CA LYS A 246 23.02 12.03 -3.84
C LYS A 246 23.06 11.08 -2.65
N ASN A 247 21.96 10.99 -1.90
CA ASN A 247 21.86 10.13 -0.72
C ASN A 247 21.89 8.65 -1.10
N MET A 248 21.18 8.25 -2.17
CA MET A 248 21.22 6.88 -2.68
C MET A 248 22.61 6.49 -3.17
N MET A 249 23.29 7.38 -3.90
CA MET A 249 24.66 7.16 -4.36
C MET A 249 25.65 7.01 -3.21
N LYS A 250 25.52 7.79 -2.13
CA LYS A 250 26.35 7.63 -0.92
C LYS A 250 26.17 6.24 -0.30
N THR A 251 24.93 5.75 -0.20
CA THR A 251 24.62 4.43 0.35
C THR A 251 25.20 3.33 -0.54
N LEU A 252 24.94 3.38 -1.85
CA LEU A 252 25.48 2.41 -2.81
C LEU A 252 27.01 2.39 -2.81
N PHE A 253 27.68 3.54 -2.81
CA PHE A 253 29.14 3.60 -2.75
C PHE A 253 29.74 3.04 -1.46
N LYS A 254 29.06 3.22 -0.32
CA LYS A 254 29.47 2.56 0.93
C LYS A 254 29.34 1.04 0.82
N ARG A 255 28.25 0.55 0.22
CA ARG A 255 28.05 -0.88 -0.01
C ARG A 255 29.10 -1.45 -0.97
N VAL A 256 29.37 -0.81 -2.10
CA VAL A 256 30.38 -1.22 -3.09
C VAL A 256 31.75 -1.43 -2.45
N LYS A 257 32.22 -0.48 -1.62
CA LYS A 257 33.51 -0.60 -0.92
C LYS A 257 33.58 -1.76 0.07
N ARG A 258 32.42 -2.22 0.57
CA ARG A 258 32.31 -3.27 1.60
C ARG A 258 32.05 -4.65 0.99
N GLU A 259 31.26 -4.70 -0.07
CA GLU A 259 30.65 -5.91 -0.61
C GLU A 259 31.30 -6.36 -1.94
N THR A 260 32.15 -5.53 -2.55
CA THR A 260 32.79 -5.81 -3.83
C THR A 260 34.27 -5.46 -3.82
N GLU A 261 35.02 -5.99 -4.77
CA GLU A 261 36.45 -5.64 -4.99
C GLU A 261 36.64 -4.37 -5.84
N HIS A 262 35.55 -3.83 -6.40
CA HIS A 262 35.61 -2.69 -7.29
C HIS A 262 35.66 -1.36 -6.52
N SER A 263 36.38 -0.38 -7.08
CA SER A 263 36.22 0.99 -6.60
C SER A 263 34.84 1.54 -6.99
N PRO A 264 34.26 2.48 -6.22
CA PRO A 264 32.97 3.10 -6.56
C PRO A 264 32.91 3.71 -7.96
N LYS A 265 34.05 4.22 -8.47
CA LYS A 265 34.14 4.80 -9.82
C LYS A 265 34.09 3.73 -10.90
N GLU A 266 34.75 2.60 -10.70
CA GLU A 266 34.74 1.47 -11.64
C GLU A 266 33.35 0.85 -11.68
N TRP A 267 32.78 0.59 -10.51
CA TRP A 267 31.42 0.07 -10.37
C TRP A 267 30.40 0.99 -11.06
N LEU A 268 30.48 2.32 -10.86
CA LEU A 268 29.55 3.25 -11.50
C LEU A 268 29.61 3.20 -13.04
N LYS A 269 30.81 3.02 -13.62
CA LYS A 269 30.96 2.88 -15.08
C LYS A 269 30.28 1.63 -15.63
N PHE A 270 30.10 0.62 -14.79
CA PHE A 270 29.53 -0.67 -15.14
C PHE A 270 28.01 -0.71 -14.95
N ILE A 271 27.50 -0.01 -13.94
CA ILE A 271 26.07 0.03 -13.63
C ILE A 271 25.31 1.05 -14.47
N VAL A 272 25.89 2.23 -14.70
CA VAL A 272 25.18 3.31 -15.39
C VAL A 272 25.64 3.40 -16.84
N THR A 273 24.73 3.05 -17.73
CA THR A 273 24.88 3.10 -19.18
C THR A 273 24.43 4.45 -19.75
N ASP A 274 23.43 5.10 -19.13
CA ASP A 274 22.96 6.42 -19.56
C ASP A 274 23.96 7.53 -19.19
N GLN A 275 24.51 8.16 -20.22
CA GLN A 275 25.47 9.26 -20.08
C GLN A 275 24.87 10.49 -19.39
N LYS A 276 23.57 10.78 -19.56
CA LYS A 276 22.90 11.92 -18.89
C LYS A 276 22.80 11.67 -17.39
N LEU A 277 22.36 10.47 -17.01
CA LEU A 277 22.30 10.06 -15.61
C LEU A 277 23.68 10.08 -14.96
N LYS A 278 24.71 9.60 -15.67
CA LYS A 278 26.09 9.62 -15.21
C LYS A 278 26.60 11.03 -14.91
N LEU A 279 26.29 11.99 -15.79
CA LEU A 279 26.63 13.41 -15.57
C LEU A 279 25.88 13.98 -14.36
N ALA A 280 24.60 13.65 -14.21
CA ALA A 280 23.79 14.10 -13.07
C ALA A 280 24.34 13.56 -11.73
N ILE A 281 24.73 12.29 -11.68
CA ILE A 281 25.39 11.67 -10.52
C ILE A 281 26.70 12.40 -10.18
N ILE A 282 27.53 12.71 -11.19
CA ILE A 282 28.78 13.44 -10.96
C ILE A 282 28.50 14.85 -10.41
N SER A 283 27.48 15.52 -10.93
CA SER A 283 27.07 16.86 -10.46
C SER A 283 26.61 16.84 -9.01
N SER A 284 25.66 15.94 -8.67
CA SER A 284 25.08 15.85 -7.33
C SER A 284 26.11 15.48 -6.26
N LEU A 285 27.16 14.72 -6.63
CA LEU A 285 28.27 14.37 -5.75
C LEU A 285 29.31 15.50 -5.59
N LYS A 286 29.46 16.38 -6.59
CA LYS A 286 30.42 17.50 -6.57
C LYS A 286 29.94 18.68 -5.74
N GLU A 287 28.64 18.80 -5.47
CA GLU A 287 28.08 19.82 -4.58
C GLU A 287 28.55 19.59 -3.12
N GLN A 288 29.74 20.11 -2.81
CA GLN A 288 30.28 20.31 -1.47
C GLN A 288 30.11 21.77 -1.05
N LYS A 289 29.35 21.98 0.03
CA LYS A 289 29.30 23.15 0.92
C LYS A 289 29.37 24.53 0.23
N THR A 290 28.21 25.08 -0.14
CA THR A 290 27.96 26.48 0.21
C THR A 290 27.75 26.52 1.72
N GLY A 291 28.66 27.20 2.41
CA GLY A 291 28.60 27.44 3.85
C GLY A 291 27.47 28.36 4.26
#